data_AF-A0A977LB51-F1
#
_entry.id   AF-A0A977LB51-F1
#
_cell.length_a   1.000
_cell.length_b   1.000
_cell.length_c   1.000
_cell.angle_alpha   90.00
_cell.angle_beta   90.00
_cell.angle_gamma   90.00
#
_symmetry.space_group_name_H-M   'P 1'
#
loop_
_entity.id
_entity.type
_entity.pdbx_description
1 polymer ?
#
loop_
_entity_poly.entity_id
_entity_poly.type
_entity_poly.pdbx_seq_one_letter_code
_entity_poly.pdbx_strand_id
1 'polypeptide(L)'
;MKKMILALIAGLTILSCNYEAEQKILDVERFTIKTPATWTLEKVQGYDSFVRQIKINEQEKVSIDLGQYSSNLNVDNSTHDIITKTIDNKNAKIVKPINFQRGTTGVYFDSLDSQKTKFQMSGIDLSADNQRLLLTAIETIKFK
;
A
#
# COMPACT_ATOMS: atom_id res chain seq x y z
N MET A 1 45.27 -26.46 38.21
CA MET A 1 44.57 -25.18 38.53
C MET A 1 45.46 -24.07 37.99
N LYS A 2 45.09 -23.13 37.12
CA LYS A 2 43.83 -22.63 36.59
C LYS A 2 43.98 -22.47 35.06
N LYS A 3 42.92 -22.78 34.32
CA LYS A 3 42.81 -22.56 32.87
C LYS A 3 42.84 -21.06 32.61
N MET A 4 43.79 -20.57 31.82
CA MET A 4 43.75 -19.21 31.27
C MET A 4 42.87 -19.29 30.01
N ILE A 5 41.61 -18.90 30.15
CA ILE A 5 40.63 -18.93 29.06
C ILE A 5 41.01 -17.84 28.05
N LEU A 6 41.32 -18.29 26.84
CA LEU A 6 41.38 -17.48 25.63
C LEU A 6 39.99 -16.83 25.45
N ALA A 7 39.90 -15.51 25.55
CA ALA A 7 38.67 -14.79 25.22
C ALA A 7 38.46 -14.87 23.70
N LEU A 8 37.57 -15.78 23.29
CA LEU A 8 37.15 -15.97 21.92
C LEU A 8 36.34 -14.73 21.49
N ILE A 9 36.94 -13.89 20.67
CA ILE A 9 36.22 -12.92 19.84
C ILE A 9 35.45 -13.76 18.82
N ALA A 10 34.23 -14.14 19.15
CA ALA A 10 33.27 -14.76 18.24
C ALA A 10 32.14 -13.76 18.00
N GLY A 11 31.98 -13.38 16.73
CA GLY A 11 31.26 -12.21 16.30
C GLY A 11 29.77 -12.24 16.63
N LEU A 12 29.29 -11.12 17.15
CA LEU A 12 27.92 -10.68 16.93
C LEU A 12 27.90 -10.03 15.53
N THR A 13 27.92 -10.85 14.48
CA THR A 13 27.48 -10.39 13.17
C THR A 13 25.99 -10.09 13.29
N ILE A 14 25.69 -8.80 13.38
CA ILE A 14 24.42 -8.16 13.01
C ILE A 14 23.67 -9.01 11.97
N LEU A 15 22.74 -9.83 12.45
CA LEU A 15 21.63 -10.32 11.64
C LEU A 15 20.73 -9.10 11.43
N SER A 16 21.08 -8.22 10.51
CA SER A 16 20.08 -7.42 9.83
C SER A 16 19.22 -8.42 9.07
N CYS A 17 18.17 -8.91 9.73
CA CYS A 17 17.17 -9.72 9.08
C CYS A 17 16.56 -8.82 8.01
N ASN A 18 17.02 -8.95 6.77
CA ASN A 18 16.30 -8.47 5.60
C ASN A 18 15.07 -9.39 5.49
N TYR A 19 14.12 -9.19 6.39
CA TYR A 19 12.85 -9.91 6.40
C TYR A 19 12.01 -9.32 5.28
N GLU A 20 12.21 -9.86 4.07
CA GLU A 20 11.27 -9.61 2.99
C GLU A 20 9.94 -10.22 3.40
N ALA A 21 8.92 -9.37 3.60
CA ALA A 21 7.59 -9.83 3.92
C ALA A 21 7.12 -10.81 2.84
N GLU A 22 6.74 -12.03 3.23
CA GLU A 22 6.13 -13.01 2.33
C GLU A 22 4.98 -12.35 1.56
N GLN A 23 4.89 -12.62 0.26
CA GLN A 23 3.94 -11.95 -0.63
C GLN A 23 2.85 -12.93 -1.09
N LYS A 24 1.64 -12.40 -1.33
CA LYS A 24 0.55 -13.11 -1.98
C LYS A 24 -0.12 -12.26 -3.06
N ILE A 25 -0.83 -12.91 -3.97
CA ILE A 25 -1.81 -12.23 -4.82
C ILE A 25 -3.11 -12.15 -4.04
N LEU A 26 -3.58 -10.94 -3.79
CA LEU A 26 -4.88 -10.66 -3.21
C LEU A 26 -5.87 -10.36 -4.34
N ASP A 27 -6.89 -11.19 -4.49
CA ASP A 27 -8.01 -10.94 -5.40
C ASP A 27 -9.09 -10.11 -4.68
N VAL A 28 -9.33 -8.90 -5.17
CA VAL A 28 -10.32 -7.95 -4.62
C VAL A 28 -11.59 -7.93 -5.47
N GLU A 29 -11.91 -9.04 -6.13
CA GLU A 29 -13.04 -9.25 -7.03
C GLU A 29 -12.93 -8.48 -8.35
N ARG A 30 -12.69 -7.16 -8.30
CA ARG A 30 -12.62 -6.24 -9.46
C ARG A 30 -11.20 -6.04 -10.01
N PHE A 31 -10.19 -6.38 -9.22
CA PHE A 31 -8.78 -6.32 -9.60
C PHE A 31 -7.99 -7.30 -8.73
N THR A 32 -6.74 -7.55 -9.12
CA THR A 32 -5.77 -8.27 -8.29
C THR A 32 -4.59 -7.35 -7.95
N ILE A 33 -3.96 -7.60 -6.80
CA ILE A 33 -2.84 -6.82 -6.30
C ILE A 33 -1.90 -7.74 -5.52
N LYS A 34 -0.58 -7.55 -5.66
CA LYS A 34 0.42 -8.27 -4.86
C LYS A 34 0.64 -7.51 -3.54
N THR A 35 0.44 -8.18 -2.41
CA THR A 35 0.56 -7.59 -1.07
C THR A 35 1.36 -8.51 -0.14
N PRO A 36 1.84 -8.01 1.01
CA PRO A 36 2.23 -8.88 2.11
C PRO A 36 1.16 -9.91 2.45
N ALA A 37 1.57 -11.13 2.79
CA ALA A 37 0.70 -12.26 3.07
C ALA A 37 -0.21 -12.03 4.28
N THR A 38 0.23 -11.16 5.20
CA THR A 38 -0.49 -10.76 6.41
C THR A 38 -1.67 -9.82 6.15
N TRP A 39 -1.70 -9.11 5.01
CA TRP A 39 -2.79 -8.18 4.70
C TRP A 39 -4.08 -8.94 4.41
N THR A 40 -5.21 -8.53 4.97
CA THR A 40 -6.50 -9.21 4.77
C THR A 40 -7.53 -8.29 4.12
N LEU A 41 -8.36 -8.86 3.25
CA LEU A 41 -9.47 -8.14 2.63
C LEU A 41 -10.72 -8.23 3.53
N GLU A 42 -11.31 -7.09 3.82
CA GLU A 42 -12.54 -6.92 4.58
C GLU A 42 -13.63 -6.33 3.68
N LYS A 43 -14.85 -6.87 3.79
CA LYS A 43 -16.03 -6.29 3.18
C LYS A 43 -16.56 -5.19 4.11
N VAL A 44 -16.81 -4.02 3.53
CA VAL A 44 -17.46 -2.91 4.21
C VAL A 44 -18.72 -2.53 3.43
N GLN A 45 -19.75 -2.06 4.13
CA GLN A 45 -21.01 -1.69 3.50
C GLN A 45 -20.85 -0.37 2.74
N GLY A 46 -20.99 -0.43 1.41
CA GLY A 46 -21.23 0.73 0.55
C GLY A 46 -22.72 0.87 0.23
N TYR A 47 -23.18 2.08 -0.07
CA TYR A 47 -24.58 2.31 -0.47
C TYR A 47 -24.77 2.08 -1.98
N ASP A 48 -23.94 2.72 -2.80
CA ASP A 48 -24.04 2.75 -4.25
C ASP A 48 -22.73 2.34 -4.97
N SER A 49 -21.62 2.33 -4.23
CA SER A 49 -20.27 2.13 -4.76
C SER A 49 -19.69 0.79 -4.31
N PHE A 50 -18.78 0.24 -5.12
CA PHE A 50 -18.00 -0.92 -4.70
C PHE A 50 -16.95 -0.45 -3.69
N VAL A 51 -17.18 -0.75 -2.41
CA VAL A 51 -16.26 -0.39 -1.33
C VAL A 51 -15.66 -1.65 -0.70
N ARG A 52 -14.35 -1.63 -0.48
CA ARG A 52 -13.60 -2.67 0.24
C ARG A 52 -12.58 -2.02 1.16
N GLN A 53 -12.07 -2.80 2.10
CA GLN A 53 -10.98 -2.37 2.96
C GLN A 53 -9.92 -3.46 3.03
N ILE A 54 -8.65 -3.08 2.92
CA ILE A 54 -7.53 -3.98 3.23
C ILE A 54 -7.02 -3.63 4.62
N LYS A 55 -7.06 -4.58 5.53
CA LYS A 55 -6.47 -4.46 6.86
C LYS A 55 -4.99 -4.82 6.77
N ILE A 56 -4.13 -3.86 7.14
CA ILE A 56 -2.67 -4.08 7.22
C ILE A 56 -2.31 -4.63 8.60
N ASN A 57 -2.86 -4.00 9.65
CA ASN A 57 -2.80 -4.44 11.04
C ASN A 57 -4.04 -3.89 11.79
N GLU A 58 -4.05 -3.92 13.12
CA GLU A 58 -5.20 -3.46 13.92
C GLU A 58 -5.48 -1.95 13.78
N GLN A 59 -4.47 -1.14 13.50
CA GLN A 59 -4.56 0.32 13.46
C GLN A 59 -4.58 0.88 12.03
N GLU A 60 -3.91 0.20 11.10
CA GLU A 60 -3.67 0.68 9.74
C GLU A 60 -4.49 -0.11 8.73
N LYS A 61 -5.21 0.65 7.90
CA LYS A 61 -6.11 0.11 6.89
C LYS A 61 -6.02 0.93 5.60
N VAL A 62 -6.35 0.29 4.50
CA VAL A 62 -6.42 0.89 3.17
C VAL A 62 -7.85 0.77 2.67
N SER A 63 -8.48 1.90 2.39
CA SER A 63 -9.81 1.95 1.82
C SER A 63 -9.75 1.84 0.30
N ILE A 64 -10.72 1.16 -0.29
CA ILE A 64 -10.90 1.01 -1.73
C ILE A 64 -12.31 1.49 -2.07
N ASP A 65 -12.40 2.38 -3.05
CA ASP A 65 -13.65 2.92 -3.59
C ASP A 65 -13.59 2.86 -5.11
N LEU A 66 -14.61 2.25 -5.71
CA LEU A 66 -14.81 2.17 -7.15
C LEU A 66 -16.25 2.57 -7.48
N GLY A 67 -16.38 3.68 -8.20
CA GLY A 67 -17.67 4.30 -8.53
C GLY A 67 -17.49 5.63 -9.26
N GLN A 68 -18.58 6.23 -9.73
CA GLN A 68 -18.54 7.53 -10.42
C GLN A 68 -18.16 8.70 -9.48
N TYR A 69 -18.42 8.52 -8.18
CA TYR A 69 -18.22 9.53 -7.14
C TYR A 69 -16.96 9.32 -6.30
N SER A 70 -16.12 8.31 -6.64
CA SER A 70 -14.90 8.05 -5.88
C SER A 70 -13.99 9.28 -5.86
N SER A 71 -13.39 9.53 -4.70
CA SER A 71 -12.54 10.71 -4.47
C SER A 71 -11.37 10.75 -5.45
N ASN A 72 -11.09 11.94 -5.97
CA ASN A 72 -9.94 12.15 -6.85
C ASN A 72 -8.60 12.16 -6.10
N LEU A 73 -8.56 11.94 -4.78
CA LEU A 73 -7.36 12.11 -3.92
C LEU A 73 -6.71 13.48 -4.09
N ASN A 74 -7.49 14.54 -3.84
CA ASN A 74 -6.94 15.89 -3.77
C ASN A 74 -6.20 16.06 -2.45
N VAL A 75 -4.92 16.42 -2.54
CA VAL A 75 -4.02 16.63 -1.40
C VAL A 75 -3.29 17.96 -1.58
N ASP A 76 -2.72 18.49 -0.49
CA ASP A 76 -1.91 19.70 -0.54
C ASP A 76 -0.52 19.40 -1.12
N ASN A 77 -0.17 20.05 -2.23
CA ASN A 77 1.11 19.89 -2.94
C ASN A 77 2.33 20.32 -2.08
N SER A 78 2.14 21.11 -1.04
CA SER A 78 3.22 21.50 -0.11
C SER A 78 3.58 20.38 0.88
N THR A 79 2.71 19.39 1.04
CA THR A 79 2.88 18.28 1.99
C THR A 79 2.98 16.91 1.30
N HIS A 80 2.56 16.81 0.04
CA HIS A 80 2.53 15.57 -0.72
C HIS A 80 3.28 15.68 -2.05
N ASP A 81 3.98 14.59 -2.37
CA ASP A 81 4.41 14.31 -3.73
C ASP A 81 3.22 13.75 -4.51
N ILE A 82 2.98 14.32 -5.70
CA ILE A 82 2.00 13.83 -6.66
C ILE A 82 2.74 13.31 -7.88
N ILE A 83 2.58 12.02 -8.15
CA ILE A 83 3.29 11.31 -9.21
C ILE A 83 2.25 10.74 -10.18
N THR A 84 2.51 10.87 -11.48
CA THR A 84 1.73 10.16 -12.50
C THR A 84 2.52 8.97 -13.01
N LYS A 85 1.87 7.79 -13.06
CA LYS A 85 2.44 6.56 -13.64
C LYS A 85 1.41 5.88 -14.52
N THR A 86 1.87 5.05 -15.45
CA THR A 86 1.00 4.09 -16.14
C THR A 86 1.04 2.77 -15.36
N ILE A 87 -0.11 2.32 -14.86
CA ILE A 87 -0.29 1.04 -14.18
C ILE A 87 -1.37 0.29 -14.94
N ASP A 88 -1.07 -0.94 -15.34
CA ASP A 88 -1.98 -1.78 -16.12
C ASP A 88 -2.56 -1.10 -17.37
N ASN A 89 -1.69 -0.42 -18.12
CA ASN A 89 -2.04 0.36 -19.31
C ASN A 89 -3.03 1.51 -19.06
N LYS A 90 -3.19 1.95 -17.80
CA LYS A 90 -4.04 3.07 -17.41
C LYS A 90 -3.22 4.14 -16.68
N ASN A 91 -3.56 5.41 -16.88
CA ASN A 91 -2.91 6.51 -16.17
C ASN A 91 -3.40 6.55 -14.72
N ALA A 92 -2.46 6.60 -13.80
CA ALA A 92 -2.66 6.60 -12.36
C ALA A 92 -2.03 7.84 -11.75
N LYS A 93 -2.75 8.52 -10.88
CA LYS A 93 -2.20 9.52 -9.96
C LYS A 93 -1.89 8.85 -8.63
N ILE A 94 -0.63 8.85 -8.24
CA ILE A 94 -0.14 8.36 -6.96
C ILE A 94 0.15 9.57 -6.07
N VAL A 95 -0.31 9.52 -4.82
CA VAL A 95 0.00 10.55 -3.81
C VAL A 95 0.72 9.90 -2.64
N LYS A 96 1.73 10.59 -2.10
CA LYS A 96 2.40 10.22 -0.85
C LYS A 96 2.87 11.46 -0.09
N PRO A 97 2.97 11.43 1.24
CA PRO A 97 3.62 12.49 2.01
C PRO A 97 5.11 12.63 1.64
N ILE A 98 5.62 13.87 1.53
CA ILE A 98 7.00 14.16 1.04
C ILE A 98 8.09 13.43 1.86
N ASN A 99 7.90 13.31 3.17
CA ASN A 99 8.86 12.70 4.09
C ASN A 99 8.30 11.50 4.86
N PHE A 100 7.39 10.73 4.25
CA PHE A 100 6.68 9.62 4.93
C PHE A 100 6.06 10.04 6.27
N GLN A 101 5.56 11.28 6.32
CA GLN A 101 4.87 11.86 7.47
C GLN A 101 3.39 11.43 7.47
N ARG A 102 2.62 12.01 8.40
CA ARG A 102 1.15 11.95 8.39
C ARG A 102 0.59 12.51 7.08
N GLY A 103 -0.48 11.90 6.60
CA GLY A 103 -1.14 12.22 5.34
C GLY A 103 -1.63 10.99 4.60
N THR A 104 -2.06 11.23 3.37
CA THR A 104 -2.66 10.20 2.52
C THR A 104 -1.60 9.56 1.63
N THR A 105 -1.52 8.24 1.65
CA THR A 105 -0.75 7.46 0.67
C THR A 105 -1.72 6.62 -0.15
N GLY A 106 -1.70 6.76 -1.47
CA GLY A 106 -2.67 6.06 -2.31
C GLY A 106 -2.54 6.32 -3.80
N VAL A 107 -3.49 5.76 -4.53
CA VAL A 107 -3.60 5.87 -5.98
C VAL A 107 -5.03 6.18 -6.40
N TYR A 108 -5.14 6.93 -7.49
CA TYR A 108 -6.38 7.31 -8.14
C TYR A 108 -6.28 7.07 -9.65
N PHE A 109 -7.36 6.56 -10.23
CA PHE A 109 -7.54 6.40 -11.67
C PHE A 109 -8.83 7.12 -12.07
N ASP A 110 -8.72 8.07 -12.99
CA ASP A 110 -9.85 8.89 -13.43
C ASP A 110 -10.86 8.12 -14.28
N SER A 111 -10.41 7.07 -14.98
CA SER A 111 -11.27 6.27 -15.83
C SER A 111 -10.70 4.86 -15.99
N LEU A 112 -11.44 3.85 -15.53
CA LEU A 112 -11.11 2.44 -15.76
C LEU A 112 -11.69 1.89 -17.05
N ASP A 113 -12.81 2.43 -17.52
CA ASP A 113 -13.60 1.94 -18.65
C ASP A 113 -14.25 3.09 -19.45
N SER A 114 -15.04 2.76 -20.47
CA SER A 114 -15.76 3.73 -21.29
C SER A 114 -16.85 4.50 -20.54
N GLN A 115 -17.29 3.98 -19.39
CA GLN A 115 -18.28 4.62 -18.52
C GLN A 115 -17.65 5.58 -17.50
N LYS A 116 -16.33 5.81 -17.62
CA LYS A 116 -15.57 6.67 -16.72
C LYS A 116 -15.70 6.26 -15.26
N THR A 117 -15.73 4.95 -15.01
CA THR A 117 -15.65 4.42 -13.65
C THR A 117 -14.35 4.87 -13.01
N LYS A 118 -14.41 5.62 -11.91
CA LYS A 118 -13.24 6.03 -11.16
C LYS A 118 -12.86 4.95 -10.17
N PHE A 119 -11.59 4.95 -9.80
CA PHE A 119 -11.07 4.08 -8.76
C PHE A 119 -10.12 4.85 -7.86
N GLN A 120 -10.23 4.58 -6.57
CA GLN A 120 -9.36 5.13 -5.55
C GLN A 120 -9.00 4.02 -4.55
N MET A 121 -7.73 4.00 -4.15
CA MET A 121 -7.25 3.17 -3.04
C MET A 121 -6.24 3.95 -2.21
N SER A 122 -6.45 4.08 -0.89
CA SER A 122 -5.52 4.81 -0.02
C SER A 122 -5.61 4.43 1.45
N GLY A 123 -4.49 4.58 2.16
CA GLY A 123 -4.45 4.65 3.61
C GLY A 123 -4.17 6.08 4.09
N ILE A 124 -4.53 6.35 5.34
CA ILE A 124 -4.28 7.63 6.03
C ILE A 124 -3.34 7.34 7.19
N ASP A 125 -2.31 8.20 7.35
CA ASP A 125 -1.35 8.15 8.46
C ASP A 125 -0.68 6.78 8.65
N LEU A 126 -0.45 6.07 7.54
CA LEU A 126 0.30 4.81 7.55
C LEU A 126 1.72 5.04 8.08
N SER A 127 2.27 4.06 8.78
CA SER A 127 3.69 3.99 9.13
C SER A 127 4.56 4.04 7.87
N ALA A 128 5.79 4.53 7.98
CA ALA A 128 6.68 4.67 6.83
C ALA A 128 6.88 3.35 6.07
N ASP A 129 6.93 2.22 6.77
CA ASP A 129 7.06 0.90 6.14
C ASP A 129 5.79 0.51 5.37
N ASN A 130 4.61 0.74 5.95
CA ASN A 130 3.35 0.46 5.28
C ASN A 130 3.05 1.41 4.13
N GLN A 131 3.52 2.67 4.18
CA GLN A 131 3.50 3.56 3.03
C GLN A 131 4.32 2.98 1.87
N ARG A 132 5.55 2.50 2.13
CA ARG A 132 6.41 1.87 1.09
C ARG A 132 5.80 0.60 0.53
N LEU A 133 5.26 -0.26 1.40
CA LEU A 133 4.58 -1.50 1.00
C LEU A 133 3.34 -1.20 0.15
N LEU A 134 2.52 -0.21 0.54
CA LEU A 134 1.35 0.19 -0.24
C LEU A 134 1.74 0.74 -1.61
N LEU A 135 2.75 1.62 -1.68
CA LEU A 135 3.24 2.16 -2.96
C LEU A 135 3.75 1.06 -3.87
N THR A 136 4.46 0.07 -3.32
CA THR A 136 4.93 -1.10 -4.09
C THR A 136 3.75 -1.96 -4.57
N ALA A 137 2.77 -2.21 -3.70
CA ALA A 137 1.58 -2.98 -4.05
C ALA A 137 0.77 -2.30 -5.16
N ILE A 138 0.59 -0.97 -5.09
CA ILE A 138 -0.13 -0.16 -6.09
C ILE A 138 0.39 -0.41 -7.51
N GLU A 139 1.70 -0.55 -7.69
CA GLU A 139 2.31 -0.77 -9.02
C GLU A 139 1.97 -2.14 -9.62
N THR A 140 1.46 -3.07 -8.81
CA THR A 140 1.11 -4.44 -9.22
C THR A 140 -0.37 -4.63 -9.53
N ILE A 141 -1.19 -3.57 -9.41
CA ILE A 141 -2.63 -3.64 -9.68
C ILE A 141 -2.87 -4.14 -11.10
N LYS A 142 -3.79 -5.11 -11.24
CA LYS A 142 -4.32 -5.63 -12.50
C LYS A 142 -5.84 -5.62 -12.46
N PHE A 143 -6.48 -4.80 -13.28
CA PHE A 143 -7.95 -4.72 -13.35
C PHE A 143 -8.51 -5.89 -14.17
N LYS A 144 -9.72 -6.33 -13.84
CA LYS A 144 -10.45 -7.40 -14.55
C LYS A 144 -11.43 -6.83 -15.57
#